data_AF-A0A7Z2VNV6-F1
#
_entry.id   AF-A0A7Z2VNV6-F1
#
_cell.length_a   1.000
_cell.length_b   1.000
_cell.length_c   1.000
_cell.angle_alpha   90.00
_cell.angle_beta   90.00
_cell.angle_gamma   90.00
#
_symmetry.space_group_name_H-M   'P 1'
#
loop_
_entity.id
_entity.type
_entity.pdbx_description
1 polymer ?
#
loop_
_entity_poly.entity_id
_entity_poly.type
_entity_poly.pdbx_seq_one_letter_code
_entity_poly.pdbx_strand_id
1 'polypeptide(L)'
;MRMYSINIRILISMFFFVCVVAGAVAFQSTFAKSAINQSPTNPPNYPKNEIGQTYGSAEEVTPLEMLPDLIHVGSVNGIAGYVLKKDYLGELERDVPLYDVEGKIIIGSFHISAKNVDYPKNKNGQTYGSSADATSPETEPELINVIGLDGTQGYVLKKDIDGEQPKSPEEAIAIQNSRSPGGRDIPLYDVDGETVIGVFHVG
;
A
#
# COMPACT_ATOMS: atom_id res chain seq x y z
N MET A 1 14.15 -67.48 -31.01
CA MET A 1 14.22 -67.32 -32.47
C MET A 1 13.51 -66.03 -32.84
N ARG A 2 14.23 -65.03 -33.37
CA ARG A 2 14.10 -64.56 -34.77
C ARG A 2 12.64 -64.48 -35.25
N MET A 3 12.12 -63.43 -35.88
CA MET A 3 12.58 -62.11 -36.31
C MET A 3 11.36 -61.54 -37.08
N TYR A 4 11.36 -60.25 -37.37
CA TYR A 4 10.66 -59.58 -38.47
C TYR A 4 9.23 -59.03 -38.31
N SER A 5 9.25 -57.71 -38.43
CA SER A 5 8.29 -56.72 -38.89
C SER A 5 7.74 -56.95 -40.30
N ILE A 6 6.76 -56.08 -40.64
CA ILE A 6 6.43 -55.51 -41.96
C ILE A 6 4.97 -55.82 -42.41
N ASN A 7 4.05 -54.84 -42.28
CA ASN A 7 3.57 -54.02 -43.40
C ASN A 7 2.38 -53.14 -43.02
N ILE A 8 2.57 -51.85 -43.32
CA ILE A 8 1.55 -50.81 -43.44
C ILE A 8 0.58 -51.15 -44.58
N ARG A 9 -0.73 -51.04 -44.33
CA ARG A 9 -1.73 -50.83 -45.39
C ARG A 9 -2.64 -49.67 -45.01
N ILE A 10 -2.41 -48.57 -45.70
CA ILE A 10 -3.25 -47.38 -45.77
C ILE A 10 -4.57 -47.79 -46.43
N LEU A 11 -5.69 -47.56 -45.74
CA LEU A 11 -7.03 -47.55 -46.34
C LEU A 11 -7.70 -46.23 -45.95
N ILE A 12 -7.61 -45.30 -46.88
CA ILE A 12 -8.32 -44.02 -46.90
C ILE A 12 -9.81 -44.35 -47.10
N SER A 13 -10.65 -43.98 -46.12
CA SER A 13 -12.10 -43.96 -46.30
C SER A 13 -12.70 -42.75 -45.61
N MET A 14 -12.79 -41.67 -46.39
CA MET A 14 -13.96 -40.80 -46.57
C MET A 14 -14.80 -40.42 -45.33
N PHE A 15 -14.53 -39.20 -44.84
CA PHE A 15 -15.49 -38.13 -44.54
C PHE A 15 -16.86 -38.49 -43.94
N PHE A 16 -17.12 -38.06 -42.71
CA PHE A 16 -18.32 -37.29 -42.35
C PHE A 16 -18.04 -36.48 -41.08
N PHE A 17 -17.88 -35.17 -41.24
CA PHE A 17 -17.94 -34.17 -40.17
C PHE A 17 -19.36 -34.17 -39.59
N VAL A 18 -19.50 -34.61 -38.35
CA VAL A 18 -20.67 -34.28 -37.53
C VAL A 18 -20.16 -33.51 -36.33
N CYS A 19 -20.20 -32.18 -36.44
CA CYS A 19 -20.03 -31.26 -35.33
C CYS A 19 -21.23 -31.43 -34.37
N VAL A 20 -21.02 -32.13 -33.26
CA VAL A 20 -21.89 -31.98 -32.09
C VAL A 20 -21.14 -31.12 -31.09
N VAL A 21 -21.57 -29.86 -31.05
CA VAL A 21 -21.30 -28.91 -29.98
C VAL A 21 -22.07 -29.39 -28.75
N ALA A 22 -21.38 -29.83 -27.71
CA ALA A 22 -21.95 -30.02 -26.38
C ALA A 22 -20.84 -29.77 -25.35
N GLY A 23 -21.11 -28.83 -24.46
CA GLY A 23 -20.12 -28.18 -23.62
C GLY A 23 -19.46 -29.08 -22.58
N ALA A 24 -18.17 -28.82 -22.38
CA ALA A 24 -17.48 -29.06 -21.13
C ALA A 24 -16.52 -27.87 -20.95
N VAL A 25 -17.00 -26.82 -20.29
CA VAL A 25 -16.11 -25.72 -19.85
C VAL A 25 -15.34 -26.27 -18.66
N ALA A 26 -14.13 -26.78 -18.92
CA ALA A 26 -13.17 -27.08 -17.88
C ALA A 26 -12.73 -25.74 -17.27
N PHE A 27 -13.15 -25.46 -16.04
CA PHE A 27 -12.60 -24.38 -15.23
C PHE A 27 -11.17 -24.78 -14.83
N GLN A 28 -10.19 -24.45 -15.68
CA GLN A 28 -8.79 -24.43 -15.26
C GLN A 28 -8.53 -23.08 -14.61
N SER A 29 -8.41 -23.07 -13.29
CA SER A 29 -7.86 -21.95 -12.52
C SER A 29 -6.36 -21.86 -12.74
N THR A 30 -5.95 -21.33 -13.90
CA THR A 30 -4.57 -20.87 -14.07
C THR A 30 -4.36 -19.59 -13.27
N PHE A 31 -3.65 -19.72 -12.15
CA PHE A 31 -2.96 -18.63 -11.46
C PHE A 31 -2.11 -17.87 -12.46
N ALA A 32 -2.63 -16.74 -12.96
CA ALA A 32 -1.85 -15.79 -13.73
C ALA A 32 -1.15 -14.85 -12.74
N LYS A 33 0.10 -15.19 -12.44
CA LYS A 33 1.09 -14.28 -11.85
C LYS A 33 1.33 -13.15 -12.86
N SER A 34 0.61 -12.03 -12.70
CA SER A 34 0.84 -10.83 -13.49
C SER A 34 1.50 -9.78 -12.62
N ALA A 35 2.84 -9.72 -12.71
CA ALA A 35 3.61 -8.57 -12.31
C ALA A 35 3.49 -7.53 -13.43
N ILE A 36 2.64 -6.52 -13.27
CA ILE A 36 2.66 -5.32 -14.11
C ILE A 36 2.38 -4.11 -13.24
N ASN A 37 3.43 -3.36 -12.93
CA ASN A 37 3.36 -1.95 -12.55
C ASN A 37 2.84 -1.16 -13.75
N GLN A 38 1.52 -1.09 -13.89
CA GLN A 38 0.86 -0.10 -14.73
C GLN A 38 -0.14 0.63 -13.83
N SER A 39 0.19 1.88 -13.50
CA SER A 39 -0.77 2.81 -12.93
C SER A 39 -2.01 2.83 -13.84
N PRO A 40 -3.24 2.67 -13.32
CA PRO A 40 -4.45 2.71 -14.13
C PRO A 40 -4.50 4.01 -14.94
N THR A 41 -4.39 3.93 -16.26
CA THR A 41 -4.36 5.11 -17.14
C THR A 41 -5.74 5.74 -17.37
N ASN A 42 -6.79 5.21 -16.74
CA ASN A 42 -8.12 5.82 -16.69
C ASN A 42 -8.61 5.82 -15.24
N PRO A 43 -9.11 6.96 -14.71
CA PRO A 43 -9.77 6.96 -13.42
C PRO A 43 -10.97 6.01 -13.45
N PRO A 44 -11.22 5.23 -12.38
CA PRO A 44 -12.44 4.46 -12.28
C PRO A 44 -13.64 5.38 -12.46
N ASN A 45 -14.58 5.00 -13.32
CA ASN A 45 -15.74 5.82 -13.60
C ASN A 45 -16.77 5.64 -12.47
N TYR A 46 -16.64 6.46 -11.42
CA TYR A 46 -17.58 6.46 -10.30
C TYR A 46 -18.90 7.14 -10.68
N PRO A 47 -20.05 6.58 -10.26
CA PRO A 47 -21.33 7.27 -10.37
C PRO A 47 -21.30 8.58 -9.59
N LYS A 48 -22.16 9.53 -10.02
CA LYS A 48 -22.31 10.83 -9.38
C LYS A 48 -23.69 10.97 -8.73
N ASN A 49 -23.74 11.58 -7.56
CA ASN A 49 -24.98 11.94 -6.89
C ASN A 49 -25.58 13.24 -7.46
N GLU A 50 -26.72 13.69 -6.93
CA GLU A 50 -27.45 14.85 -7.46
C GLU A 50 -26.66 16.16 -7.41
N ILE A 51 -25.66 16.25 -6.53
CA ILE A 51 -24.77 17.41 -6.40
C ILE A 51 -23.43 17.23 -7.13
N GLY A 52 -23.30 16.17 -7.92
CA GLY A 52 -22.15 15.93 -8.80
C GLY A 52 -20.94 15.29 -8.12
N GLN A 53 -21.04 14.88 -6.85
CA GLN A 53 -19.98 14.17 -6.14
C GLN A 53 -19.91 12.73 -6.59
N THR A 54 -18.69 12.22 -6.76
CA THR A 54 -18.44 10.82 -7.07
C THR A 54 -18.60 9.95 -5.82
N TYR A 55 -19.21 8.76 -5.96
CA TYR A 55 -19.35 7.82 -4.85
C TYR A 55 -19.02 6.38 -5.26
N GLY A 56 -18.50 5.58 -4.33
CA GLY A 56 -18.23 4.17 -4.57
C GLY A 56 -17.26 3.56 -3.56
N SER A 57 -16.89 2.30 -3.76
CA SER A 57 -15.93 1.62 -2.89
C SER A 57 -14.49 1.97 -3.29
N ALA A 58 -13.61 2.11 -2.30
CA ALA A 58 -12.17 2.09 -2.51
C ALA A 58 -11.73 0.64 -2.71
N GLU A 59 -11.08 0.33 -3.84
CA GLU A 59 -10.40 -0.95 -4.00
C GLU A 59 -8.96 -0.82 -3.51
N GLU A 60 -8.37 -1.92 -3.02
CA GLU A 60 -7.02 -1.93 -2.45
C GLU A 60 -5.93 -1.43 -3.42
N VAL A 61 -6.17 -1.56 -4.73
CA VAL A 61 -5.25 -1.12 -5.79
C VAL A 61 -5.56 0.27 -6.37
N THR A 62 -6.55 0.99 -5.86
CA THR A 62 -6.91 2.33 -6.36
C THR A 62 -5.97 3.41 -5.81
N PRO A 63 -5.22 4.15 -6.66
CA PRO A 63 -4.40 5.25 -6.17
C PRO A 63 -5.26 6.33 -5.50
N LEU A 64 -4.74 6.98 -4.46
CA LEU A 64 -5.51 7.92 -3.61
C LEU A 64 -6.16 9.06 -4.40
N GLU A 65 -5.50 9.53 -5.46
CA GLU A 65 -6.02 10.58 -6.35
C GLU A 65 -7.29 10.15 -7.08
N MET A 66 -7.41 8.86 -7.39
CA MET A 66 -8.53 8.29 -8.13
C MET A 66 -9.72 7.91 -7.24
N LEU A 67 -9.61 8.00 -5.92
CA LEU A 67 -10.73 7.69 -5.01
C LEU A 67 -11.92 8.65 -5.18
N PRO A 68 -13.16 8.17 -5.00
CA PRO A 68 -14.36 8.99 -5.09
C PRO A 68 -14.48 9.95 -3.91
N ASP A 69 -15.31 10.98 -4.04
CA ASP A 69 -15.59 11.96 -2.99
C ASP A 69 -16.28 11.33 -1.76
N LEU A 70 -17.14 10.33 -2.00
CA LEU A 70 -17.86 9.55 -1.01
C LEU A 70 -17.43 8.07 -1.10
N ILE A 71 -16.79 7.57 -0.06
CA ILE A 71 -16.24 6.21 -0.02
C ILE A 71 -17.16 5.30 0.77
N HIS A 72 -17.67 4.27 0.11
CA HIS A 72 -18.53 3.27 0.72
C HIS A 72 -17.75 2.43 1.72
N VAL A 73 -18.22 2.39 2.98
CA VAL A 73 -17.57 1.65 4.08
C VAL A 73 -18.48 0.65 4.78
N GLY A 74 -19.76 0.62 4.42
CA GLY A 74 -20.71 -0.32 5.03
C GLY A 74 -22.15 0.10 4.83
N SER A 75 -23.04 -0.39 5.69
CA SER A 75 -24.46 -0.02 5.63
C SER A 75 -25.06 0.06 7.03
N VAL A 76 -25.99 0.98 7.22
CA VAL A 76 -26.77 1.13 8.46
C VAL A 76 -28.23 0.92 8.12
N ASN A 77 -28.87 -0.07 8.76
CA ASN A 77 -30.28 -0.40 8.52
C ASN A 77 -30.62 -0.64 7.03
N GLY A 78 -29.70 -1.24 6.27
CA GLY A 78 -29.87 -1.51 4.83
C GLY A 78 -29.63 -0.31 3.92
N ILE A 79 -29.28 0.86 4.47
CA ILE A 79 -28.87 2.04 3.71
C ILE A 79 -27.35 2.03 3.57
N ALA A 80 -26.86 2.08 2.32
CA ALA A 80 -25.43 2.19 2.03
C ALA A 80 -24.85 3.45 2.67
N GLY A 81 -23.75 3.29 3.40
CA GLY A 81 -23.10 4.33 4.15
C GLY A 81 -21.75 4.71 3.57
N TYR A 82 -21.53 6.02 3.48
CA TYR A 82 -20.36 6.61 2.85
C TYR A 82 -19.65 7.56 3.80
N VAL A 83 -18.33 7.57 3.77
CA VAL A 83 -17.51 8.59 4.45
C VAL A 83 -16.90 9.52 3.42
N LEU A 84 -16.64 10.78 3.80
CA LEU A 84 -15.97 11.72 2.89
C LEU A 84 -14.54 11.26 2.63
N LYS A 85 -14.04 11.45 1.40
CA LYS A 85 -12.66 11.15 1.00
C LYS A 85 -11.63 11.73 1.96
N LYS A 86 -11.79 13.00 2.35
CA LYS A 86 -10.91 13.67 3.32
C LYS A 86 -10.89 12.96 4.69
N ASP A 87 -12.00 12.35 5.07
CA ASP A 87 -12.15 11.70 6.37
C ASP A 87 -11.60 10.27 6.30
N TYR A 88 -11.87 9.55 5.21
CA TYR A 88 -11.28 8.24 4.89
C TYR A 88 -9.75 8.28 4.77
N LEU A 89 -9.21 9.36 4.21
CA LEU A 89 -7.77 9.62 4.13
C LEU A 89 -7.19 10.22 5.41
N GLY A 90 -7.99 10.33 6.48
CA GLY A 90 -7.52 10.84 7.76
C GLY A 90 -6.49 9.92 8.40
N GLU A 91 -5.45 10.52 8.96
CA GLU A 91 -4.31 9.79 9.55
C GLU A 91 -4.58 9.31 10.98
N LEU A 92 -5.56 9.92 11.67
CA LEU A 92 -5.86 9.66 13.07
C LEU A 92 -7.08 8.77 13.25
N GLU A 93 -7.00 7.88 14.24
CA GLU A 93 -8.14 7.07 14.69
C GLU A 93 -9.23 7.99 15.25
N ARG A 94 -10.43 7.96 14.64
CA ARG A 94 -11.56 8.77 15.06
C ARG A 94 -12.88 8.25 14.52
N ASP A 95 -13.96 8.59 15.21
CA ASP A 95 -15.31 8.41 14.68
C ASP A 95 -15.64 9.52 13.69
N VAL A 96 -16.06 9.13 12.50
CA VAL A 96 -16.48 10.05 11.44
C VAL A 96 -17.96 9.85 11.12
N PRO A 97 -18.67 10.90 10.69
CA PRO A 97 -20.05 10.76 10.24
C PRO A 97 -20.13 9.84 9.03
N LEU A 98 -21.10 8.92 9.07
CA LEU A 98 -21.48 8.09 7.94
C LEU A 98 -22.67 8.76 7.24
N TYR A 99 -22.51 9.07 5.97
CA TYR A 99 -23.50 9.74 5.14
C TYR A 99 -24.28 8.76 4.27
N ASP A 100 -25.45 9.19 3.81
CA ASP A 100 -26.13 8.60 2.67
C ASP A 100 -25.37 8.87 1.34
N VAL A 101 -25.86 8.27 0.25
CA VAL A 101 -25.26 8.41 -1.09
C VAL A 101 -25.26 9.87 -1.60
N GLU A 102 -26.17 10.71 -1.10
CA GLU A 102 -26.23 12.13 -1.43
C GLU A 102 -25.23 12.98 -0.63
N GLY A 103 -24.56 12.40 0.37
CA GLY A 103 -23.62 13.13 1.23
C GLY A 103 -24.31 14.18 2.13
N LYS A 104 -25.65 14.12 2.25
CA LYS A 104 -26.46 15.16 2.93
C LYS A 104 -26.91 14.71 4.32
N ILE A 105 -27.29 13.44 4.46
CA ILE A 105 -27.87 12.93 5.70
C ILE A 105 -26.85 12.07 6.42
N ILE A 106 -26.60 12.37 7.70
CA ILE A 106 -25.81 11.50 8.57
C ILE A 106 -26.70 10.35 9.03
N ILE A 107 -26.37 9.14 8.61
CA ILE A 107 -27.10 7.90 8.91
C ILE A 107 -26.46 7.08 10.04
N GLY A 108 -25.27 7.48 10.48
CA GLY A 108 -24.56 6.84 11.59
C GLY A 108 -23.15 7.41 11.80
N SER A 109 -22.31 6.65 12.47
CA SER A 109 -20.87 6.90 12.57
C SER A 109 -20.09 5.68 12.10
N PHE A 110 -18.91 5.92 11.54
CA PHE A 110 -17.95 4.90 11.19
C PHE A 110 -16.66 5.16 11.94
N HIS A 111 -16.13 4.12 12.55
CA HIS A 111 -14.86 4.19 13.25
C HIS A 111 -13.73 4.01 12.24
N ILE A 112 -13.01 5.08 11.93
CA ILE A 112 -11.80 4.98 11.12
C ILE A 112 -10.67 4.57 12.03
N SER A 113 -10.16 3.36 11.84
CA SER A 113 -8.92 2.93 12.45
C SER A 113 -7.75 3.65 11.78
N ALA A 114 -6.73 3.99 12.56
CA ALA A 114 -5.49 4.55 12.02
C ALA A 114 -5.00 3.66 10.87
N LYS A 115 -4.68 4.29 9.73
CA LYS A 115 -4.08 3.59 8.59
C LYS A 115 -2.80 2.92 9.11
N ASN A 116 -2.83 1.59 9.26
CA ASN A 116 -1.63 0.85 9.60
C ASN A 116 -0.74 0.88 8.37
N VAL A 117 0.25 1.77 8.36
CA VAL A 117 1.23 1.81 7.29
C VAL A 117 2.10 0.58 7.43
N ASP A 118 1.79 -0.42 6.62
CA ASP A 118 2.55 -1.67 6.59
C ASP A 118 3.87 -1.41 5.86
N TYR A 119 4.89 -1.01 6.63
CA TYR A 119 6.22 -0.82 6.11
C TYR A 119 6.85 -2.18 5.75
N PRO A 120 7.50 -2.29 4.59
CA PRO A 120 8.27 -3.47 4.27
C PRO A 120 9.38 -3.67 5.31
N LYS A 121 9.76 -4.95 5.51
CA LYS A 121 10.83 -5.33 6.43
C LYS A 121 12.06 -5.80 5.70
N ASN A 122 13.23 -5.42 6.19
CA ASN A 122 14.51 -5.89 5.67
C ASN A 122 14.83 -7.32 6.18
N LYS A 123 16.01 -7.84 5.80
CA LYS A 123 16.50 -9.17 6.21
C LYS A 123 16.57 -9.38 7.73
N ASN A 124 16.69 -8.28 8.48
CA ASN A 124 16.79 -8.24 9.95
C ASN A 124 15.43 -8.01 10.62
N GLY A 125 14.34 -7.91 9.85
CA GLY A 125 12.99 -7.67 10.36
C GLY A 125 12.67 -6.21 10.67
N GLN A 126 13.58 -5.28 10.38
CA GLN A 126 13.39 -3.84 10.62
C GLN A 126 12.49 -3.24 9.54
N THR A 127 11.53 -2.41 9.94
CA THR A 127 10.68 -1.65 9.02
C THR A 127 11.45 -0.52 8.36
N TYR A 128 11.23 -0.30 7.06
CA TYR A 128 11.86 0.80 6.33
C TYR A 128 10.86 1.57 5.47
N GLY A 129 11.01 2.90 5.39
CA GLY A 129 10.10 3.76 4.62
C GLY A 129 10.25 5.24 4.93
N SER A 130 9.33 6.06 4.43
CA SER A 130 9.29 7.49 4.73
C SER A 130 8.58 7.72 6.07
N SER A 131 9.13 8.58 6.94
CA SER A 131 8.41 9.00 8.15
C SER A 131 7.14 9.79 7.83
N ALA A 132 7.05 10.40 6.63
CA ALA A 132 5.85 11.10 6.18
C ALA A 132 4.65 10.18 5.95
N ASP A 133 4.87 8.86 5.85
CA ASP A 133 3.78 7.89 5.77
C ASP A 133 3.29 7.48 7.17
N ALA A 134 4.02 7.79 8.25
CA ALA A 134 3.65 7.39 9.60
C ALA A 134 2.51 8.23 10.16
N THR A 135 1.61 7.61 10.93
CA THR A 135 0.46 8.30 11.55
C THR A 135 0.81 8.97 12.88
N SER A 136 1.95 8.58 13.48
CA SER A 136 2.48 9.15 14.71
C SER A 136 3.98 8.84 14.82
N PRO A 137 4.74 9.57 15.67
CA PRO A 137 6.15 9.27 15.90
C PRO A 137 6.39 7.81 16.28
N GLU A 138 5.48 7.16 17.00
CA GLU A 138 5.61 5.76 17.43
C GLU A 138 5.44 4.75 16.30
N THR A 139 4.75 5.12 15.21
CA THR A 139 4.49 4.25 14.05
C THR A 139 5.48 4.44 12.91
N GLU A 140 6.44 5.34 13.06
CA GLU A 140 7.53 5.53 12.10
C GLU A 140 8.36 4.25 11.91
N PRO A 141 8.89 4.03 10.70
CA PRO A 141 9.75 2.88 10.43
C PRO A 141 11.05 2.98 11.23
N GLU A 142 11.69 1.84 11.51
CA GLU A 142 12.99 1.81 12.17
C GLU A 142 14.11 2.42 11.30
N LEU A 143 13.96 2.30 9.98
CA LEU A 143 14.82 2.87 8.95
C LEU A 143 14.05 3.94 8.17
N ILE A 144 14.38 5.21 8.41
CA ILE A 144 13.70 6.37 7.82
C ILE A 144 14.44 6.80 6.56
N ASN A 145 13.73 6.87 5.44
CA ASN A 145 14.25 7.29 4.15
C ASN A 145 14.66 8.77 4.19
N VAL A 146 15.90 9.06 3.77
CA VAL A 146 16.44 10.42 3.66
C VAL A 146 17.37 10.54 2.45
N ILE A 147 17.69 11.79 2.11
CA ILE A 147 18.72 12.13 1.14
C ILE A 147 19.97 12.61 1.88
N GLY A 148 21.10 11.93 1.65
CA GLY A 148 22.40 12.28 2.22
C GLY A 148 22.98 13.58 1.66
N LEU A 149 24.10 14.01 2.25
CA LEU A 149 24.81 15.25 1.88
C LEU A 149 25.24 15.31 0.41
N ASP A 150 25.51 14.17 -0.20
CA ASP A 150 25.95 14.01 -1.58
C ASP A 150 24.78 13.78 -2.56
N GLY A 151 23.53 13.84 -2.08
CA GLY A 151 22.34 13.53 -2.86
C GLY A 151 22.01 12.03 -2.94
N THR A 152 22.78 11.16 -2.29
CA THR A 152 22.51 9.72 -2.24
C THR A 152 21.26 9.46 -1.41
N GLN A 153 20.28 8.75 -1.97
CA GLN A 153 19.13 8.29 -1.22
C GLN A 153 19.51 7.07 -0.37
N GLY A 154 19.11 7.07 0.89
CA GLY A 154 19.36 5.96 1.81
C GLY A 154 18.43 6.02 3.01
N TYR A 155 18.84 5.38 4.09
CA TYR A 155 18.06 5.27 5.32
C TYR A 155 18.89 5.66 6.54
N VAL A 156 18.26 6.29 7.51
CA VAL A 156 18.84 6.56 8.82
C VAL A 156 18.06 5.80 9.88
N LEU A 157 18.76 5.31 10.90
CA LEU A 157 18.10 4.64 12.01
C LEU A 157 17.35 5.67 12.84
N LYS A 158 16.06 5.41 13.10
CA LYS A 158 15.22 6.29 13.90
C LYS A 158 15.84 6.64 15.26
N LYS A 159 16.41 5.65 15.94
CA LYS A 159 17.14 5.85 17.21
C LYS A 159 18.31 6.83 17.11
N ASP A 160 18.96 6.93 15.95
CA ASP A 160 20.10 7.82 15.74
C ASP A 160 19.61 9.26 15.49
N ILE A 161 18.41 9.43 14.92
CA ILE A 161 17.71 10.73 14.77
C ILE A 161 17.13 11.20 16.11
N ASP A 162 16.45 10.33 16.85
CA ASP A 162 15.83 10.66 18.13
C ASP A 162 16.90 10.96 19.18
N GLY A 163 18.02 10.22 19.13
CA GLY A 163 19.09 10.31 20.12
C GLY A 163 18.63 9.86 21.50
N GLU A 164 19.38 10.27 22.53
CA GLU A 164 19.03 9.98 23.91
C GLU A 164 17.81 10.81 24.35
N GLN A 165 16.79 10.12 24.86
CA GLN A 165 15.60 10.75 25.43
C GLN A 165 15.87 11.16 26.89
N PRO A 166 15.60 12.42 27.28
CA PRO A 166 15.80 12.87 28.66
C PRO A 166 14.82 12.18 29.61
N LYS A 167 15.29 11.84 30.83
CA LYS A 167 14.49 11.22 31.88
C LYS A 167 13.98 12.24 32.90
N SER A 168 14.48 13.48 32.85
CA SER A 168 14.01 14.60 33.66
C SER A 168 14.11 15.94 32.90
N PRO A 169 13.40 16.98 33.35
CA PRO A 169 13.53 18.33 32.79
C PRO A 169 14.97 18.88 32.85
N GLU A 170 15.70 18.60 33.93
CA GLU A 170 17.09 19.03 34.10
C GLU A 170 18.02 18.35 33.08
N GLU A 171 17.80 17.06 32.82
CA GLU A 171 18.54 16.31 31.80
C GLU A 171 18.21 16.82 30.39
N ALA A 172 16.94 17.20 30.13
CA ALA A 172 16.53 17.79 28.85
C ALA A 172 17.29 19.10 28.57
N ILE A 173 17.45 19.96 29.58
CA ILE A 173 18.22 21.21 29.46
C ILE A 173 19.70 20.90 29.23
N ALA A 174 20.26 19.91 29.94
CA ALA A 174 21.65 19.50 29.77
C ALA A 174 21.93 18.98 28.34
N ILE A 175 21.04 18.13 27.80
CA ILE A 175 21.12 17.62 26.43
C ILE A 175 20.99 18.77 25.42
N GLN A 176 20.04 19.69 25.63
CA GLN A 176 19.87 20.82 24.72
C GLN A 176 21.10 21.74 24.70
N ASN A 177 21.71 22.00 25.85
CA ASN A 177 22.90 22.85 25.96
C ASN A 177 24.20 22.17 25.46
N SER A 178 24.24 20.83 25.44
CA SER A 178 25.41 20.09 24.94
C SER A 178 25.39 19.88 23.43
N ARG A 179 24.25 20.08 22.77
CA ARG A 179 24.12 19.98 21.31
C ARG A 179 24.98 21.04 20.62
N SER A 180 25.71 20.60 19.60
CA SER A 180 26.47 21.49 18.73
C SER A 180 25.51 22.42 17.97
N PRO A 181 25.80 23.74 17.88
CA PRO A 181 25.00 24.67 17.09
C PRO A 181 24.96 24.33 15.60
N GLY A 182 25.96 23.60 15.11
CA GLY A 182 26.06 23.16 13.73
C GLY A 182 25.50 21.76 13.49
N GLY A 183 24.68 21.22 14.39
CA GLY A 183 24.10 19.91 14.22
C GLY A 183 25.06 18.73 14.46
N ARG A 184 24.69 17.57 13.93
CA ARG A 184 25.46 16.33 13.97
C ARG A 184 25.27 15.52 12.69
N ASP A 185 26.26 14.69 12.41
CA ASP A 185 26.23 13.74 11.31
C ASP A 185 25.71 12.38 11.79
N ILE A 186 24.84 11.78 10.99
CA ILE A 186 24.27 10.45 11.19
C ILE A 186 24.69 9.58 9.99
N PRO A 187 25.13 8.33 10.21
CA PRO A 187 25.44 7.42 9.11
C PRO A 187 24.21 7.18 8.24
N LEU A 188 24.38 7.26 6.92
CA LEU A 188 23.37 6.88 5.95
C LEU A 188 23.59 5.41 5.57
N TYR A 189 22.57 4.58 5.75
CA TYR A 189 22.59 3.15 5.50
C TYR A 189 21.83 2.78 4.21
N ASP A 190 22.17 1.63 3.63
CA ASP A 190 21.32 0.93 2.67
C ASP A 190 20.09 0.33 3.38
N VAL A 191 19.15 -0.23 2.62
CA VAL A 191 17.91 -0.84 3.11
C VAL A 191 18.14 -2.00 4.09
N ASP A 192 19.33 -2.61 4.07
CA ASP A 192 19.70 -3.67 5.00
C ASP A 192 19.95 -3.18 6.44
N GLY A 193 20.03 -1.87 6.66
CA GLY A 193 20.24 -1.24 7.96
C GLY A 193 21.64 -1.43 8.55
N GLU A 194 22.59 -1.95 7.77
CA GLU A 194 23.95 -2.30 8.21
C GLU A 194 25.01 -1.65 7.33
N THR A 195 24.79 -1.64 6.01
CA THR A 195 25.76 -1.15 5.04
C THR A 195 25.73 0.37 5.01
N VAL A 196 26.81 1.03 5.46
CA VAL A 196 26.94 2.49 5.40
C VAL A 196 27.28 2.93 3.97
N ILE A 197 26.44 3.78 3.40
CA ILE A 197 26.54 4.30 2.03
C ILE A 197 26.75 5.82 1.96
N GLY A 198 26.73 6.52 3.09
CA GLY A 198 26.96 7.96 3.13
C GLY A 198 26.76 8.57 4.50
N VAL A 199 26.45 9.87 4.50
CA VAL A 199 26.21 10.65 5.72
C VAL A 199 25.00 11.56 5.51
N PHE A 200 24.14 11.63 6.53
CA PHE A 200 23.04 12.56 6.65
C PHE A 200 23.34 13.56 7.76
N HIS A 201 23.15 14.85 7.49
CA HIS A 201 23.41 15.91 8.46
C HIS A 201 22.11 16.44 9.05
N VAL A 202 22.02 16.51 10.38
CA VAL A 202 20.87 17.09 11.11
C VAL A 202 21.35 18.22 11.99
N GLY A 203 20.84 19.45 11.79
CA GLY A 203 21.29 20.66 12.47
C GLY A 203 20.37 21.84 12.25
#